data_AF-A0A352T7N4-F1
#
_entry.id   AF-A0A352T7N4-F1
#
_cell.length_a   1.000
_cell.length_b   1.000
_cell.length_c   1.000
_cell.angle_alpha   90.00
_cell.angle_beta   90.00
_cell.angle_gamma   90.00
#
_symmetry.space_group_name_H-M   'P 1'
#
loop_
_entity.id
_entity.type
_entity.pdbx_description
1 polymer ?
#
loop_
_entity_poly.entity_id
_entity_poly.type
_entity_poly.pdbx_seq_one_letter_code
_entity_poly.pdbx_strand_id
1 'polypeptide(L)'
;MYEFTNDCLIGIKEIDDEHAKLFKMINDAISMGNELDDIAPVANNLISGLKDYAATHFAHEEAYMESIHDPELDLQKKEHAAFTKKVNEFCLDTSSKEAAKASFNECISFLVRWLYHHILSNDMMIGKMCTPVNKENESSADADGKKLFTFTDKYKTGIEFIDEEHKRLFEIIDETYELIHDHFIHDKYDQIMSLLDQLKDYTEFHFHDEEEYMKSINYQGLEAQQLAHASFIDKLVNIDIHELEAMDDNQQQYLLDLVNFLVTWLASHILGADKKIPAKPADK
;
A
#
# COMPACT_ATOMS: atom_id res chain seq x y z
N MET A 1 -11.64 13.53 7.19
CA MET A 1 -10.79 13.09 8.33
C MET A 1 -10.15 11.80 7.86
N TYR A 2 -8.86 11.60 8.09
CA TYR A 2 -8.16 10.43 7.57
C TYR A 2 -8.44 9.24 8.48
N GLU A 3 -9.00 8.16 7.93
CA GLU A 3 -9.38 7.01 8.72
C GLU A 3 -8.29 5.95 8.68
N PHE A 4 -7.88 5.48 9.85
CA PHE A 4 -7.10 4.25 9.99
C PHE A 4 -8.06 3.08 9.75
N THR A 5 -8.09 2.58 8.52
CA THR A 5 -8.94 1.47 8.13
C THR A 5 -8.24 0.14 8.39
N ASN A 6 -8.98 -0.97 8.25
CA ASN A 6 -8.38 -2.31 8.33
C ASN A 6 -7.28 -2.53 7.27
N ASP A 7 -7.28 -1.74 6.19
CA ASP A 7 -6.27 -1.85 5.12
C ASP A 7 -4.90 -1.36 5.61
N CYS A 8 -4.87 -0.55 6.67
CA CYS A 8 -3.64 -0.09 7.31
C CYS A 8 -3.11 -1.05 8.38
N LEU A 9 -3.82 -2.17 8.66
CA LEU A 9 -3.40 -3.18 9.63
C LEU A 9 -2.47 -4.19 8.97
N ILE A 10 -1.25 -4.29 9.49
CA ILE A 10 -0.23 -5.22 9.01
C ILE A 10 -0.22 -6.52 9.83
N GLY A 11 -0.92 -6.53 10.97
CA GLY A 11 -1.07 -7.72 11.83
C GLY A 11 0.00 -7.83 12.91
N ILE A 12 0.84 -6.80 13.06
CA ILE A 12 1.88 -6.71 14.08
C ILE A 12 1.42 -5.67 15.08
N LYS A 13 0.87 -6.13 16.21
CA LYS A 13 0.13 -5.28 17.17
C LYS A 13 0.88 -4.00 17.57
N GLU A 14 2.17 -4.09 17.84
CA GLU A 14 2.97 -2.91 18.24
C GLU A 14 3.04 -1.87 17.13
N ILE A 15 3.29 -2.29 15.89
CA ILE A 15 3.37 -1.41 14.71
C ILE A 15 1.97 -0.88 14.34
N ASP A 16 0.93 -1.73 14.39
CA ASP A 16 -0.46 -1.32 14.16
C ASP A 16 -0.93 -0.25 15.17
N ASP A 17 -0.56 -0.39 16.44
CA ASP A 17 -0.86 0.59 17.49
C ASP A 17 -0.13 1.93 17.22
N GLU A 18 1.10 1.88 16.69
CA GLU A 18 1.87 3.04 16.30
C GLU A 18 1.28 3.75 15.07
N HIS A 19 0.90 3.02 14.03
CA HIS A 19 0.18 3.57 12.88
C HIS A 19 -1.09 4.29 13.35
N ALA A 20 -1.92 3.65 14.17
CA ALA A 20 -3.13 4.27 14.71
C ALA A 20 -2.84 5.57 15.46
N LYS A 21 -1.72 5.64 16.21
CA LYS A 21 -1.28 6.85 16.91
C LYS A 21 -0.88 7.96 15.94
N LEU A 22 -0.22 7.64 14.83
CA LEU A 22 0.14 8.61 13.78
C LEU A 22 -1.10 9.22 13.14
N PHE A 23 -2.06 8.37 12.72
CA PHE A 23 -3.35 8.84 12.18
C PHE A 23 -4.07 9.76 13.16
N LYS A 24 -4.13 9.38 14.44
CA LYS A 24 -4.73 10.21 15.48
C LYS A 24 -4.04 11.56 15.60
N MET A 25 -2.72 11.60 15.62
CA MET A 25 -1.95 12.84 15.73
C MET A 25 -2.22 13.80 14.56
N ILE A 26 -2.31 13.26 13.33
CA ILE A 26 -2.62 14.06 12.13
C ILE A 26 -4.05 14.59 12.20
N ASN A 27 -5.03 13.75 12.56
CA ASN A 27 -6.42 14.16 12.69
C ASN A 27 -6.64 15.22 13.77
N ASP A 28 -5.99 15.05 14.93
CA ASP A 28 -6.04 16.03 16.02
C ASP A 28 -5.48 17.38 15.55
N ALA A 29 -4.35 17.38 14.83
CA ALA A 29 -3.76 18.60 14.27
C ALA A 29 -4.66 19.29 13.24
N ILE A 30 -5.33 18.53 12.36
CA ILE A 30 -6.30 19.07 11.39
C ILE A 30 -7.49 19.70 12.12
N SER A 31 -8.04 19.00 13.12
CA SER A 31 -9.18 19.50 13.89
C SER A 31 -8.83 20.81 14.59
N MET A 32 -7.69 20.85 15.30
CA MET A 32 -7.23 22.07 15.98
C MET A 32 -6.92 23.19 15.00
N GLY A 33 -6.36 22.89 13.83
CA GLY A 33 -6.05 23.89 12.80
C GLY A 33 -7.26 24.48 12.08
N ASN A 34 -8.40 23.80 12.13
CA ASN A 34 -9.67 24.32 11.65
C ASN A 34 -10.34 25.25 12.67
N GLU A 35 -10.13 25.02 13.97
CA GLU A 35 -10.74 25.81 15.05
C GLU A 35 -9.93 27.03 15.47
N LEU A 36 -8.60 26.98 15.37
CA LEU A 36 -7.70 28.02 15.86
C LEU A 36 -7.26 28.99 14.77
N ASP A 37 -7.30 30.28 15.10
CA ASP A 37 -6.78 31.37 14.24
C ASP A 37 -5.24 31.43 14.21
N ASP A 38 -4.58 30.97 15.27
CA ASP A 38 -3.12 30.87 15.36
C ASP A 38 -2.70 29.40 15.27
N ILE A 39 -2.19 29.03 14.09
CA ILE A 39 -1.79 27.66 13.78
C ILE A 39 -0.40 27.31 14.31
N ALA A 40 0.42 28.30 14.70
CA ALA A 40 1.82 28.05 15.02
C ALA A 40 2.03 27.05 16.18
N PRO A 41 1.25 27.10 17.28
CA PRO A 41 1.35 26.09 18.34
C PRO A 41 0.95 24.69 17.86
N VAL A 42 -0.09 24.59 17.03
CA VAL A 42 -0.58 23.30 16.49
C VAL A 42 0.47 22.69 15.57
N ALA A 43 1.00 23.49 14.64
CA ALA A 43 2.02 23.06 13.70
C ALA A 43 3.31 22.64 14.42
N ASN A 44 3.79 23.42 15.40
CA ASN A 44 5.00 23.07 16.16
C ASN A 44 4.82 21.78 16.97
N ASN A 45 3.65 21.58 17.59
CA ASN A 45 3.33 20.35 18.31
C ASN A 45 3.28 19.14 17.35
N LEU A 46 2.63 19.29 16.19
CA LEU A 46 2.58 18.24 15.17
C LEU A 46 3.99 17.86 14.70
N ILE A 47 4.82 18.84 14.34
CA ILE A 47 6.19 18.59 13.87
C ILE A 47 7.05 17.95 14.96
N SER A 48 6.94 18.39 16.21
CA SER A 48 7.64 17.74 17.33
C SER A 48 7.19 16.29 17.49
N GLY A 49 5.88 16.04 17.48
CA GLY A 49 5.34 14.69 17.61
C GLY A 49 5.73 13.77 16.46
N LEU A 50 5.83 14.29 15.23
CA LEU A 50 6.30 13.54 14.07
C LEU A 50 7.78 13.18 14.15
N LYS A 51 8.62 14.04 14.73
CA LYS A 51 10.04 13.72 14.96
C LYS A 51 10.19 12.60 15.99
N ASP A 52 9.44 12.67 17.08
CA ASP A 52 9.44 11.63 18.12
C ASP A 52 8.89 10.31 17.58
N TYR A 53 7.81 10.38 16.77
CA TYR A 53 7.25 9.24 16.07
C TYR A 53 8.27 8.60 15.14
N ALA A 54 8.83 9.35 14.19
CA ALA A 54 9.80 8.83 13.22
C ALA A 54 11.03 8.20 13.90
N ALA A 55 11.51 8.79 15.00
CA ALA A 55 12.64 8.23 15.74
C ALA A 55 12.33 6.90 16.46
N THR A 56 11.08 6.69 16.85
CA THR A 56 10.66 5.52 17.66
C THR A 56 10.10 4.42 16.77
N HIS A 57 9.09 4.74 15.97
CA HIS A 57 8.35 3.80 15.15
C HIS A 57 9.25 3.14 14.10
N PHE A 58 10.01 3.94 13.33
CA PHE A 58 10.93 3.36 12.33
C PHE A 58 12.00 2.49 12.97
N ALA A 59 12.45 2.82 14.18
CA ALA A 59 13.41 1.97 14.89
C ALA A 59 12.79 0.63 15.32
N HIS A 60 11.52 0.63 15.74
CA HIS A 60 10.79 -0.60 16.08
C HIS A 60 10.52 -1.46 14.83
N GLU A 61 10.07 -0.83 13.75
CA GLU A 61 9.79 -1.49 12.48
C GLU A 61 11.05 -2.09 11.85
N GLU A 62 12.11 -1.30 11.73
CA GLU A 62 13.39 -1.76 11.18
C GLU A 62 13.99 -2.90 12.00
N ALA A 63 13.85 -2.85 13.34
CA ALA A 63 14.29 -3.94 14.21
C ALA A 63 13.43 -5.21 14.04
N TYR A 64 12.12 -5.05 13.83
CA TYR A 64 11.24 -6.16 13.53
C TYR A 64 11.61 -6.81 12.19
N MET A 65 11.73 -6.01 11.12
CA MET A 65 12.14 -6.45 9.80
C MET A 65 13.51 -7.14 9.82
N GLU A 66 14.48 -6.59 10.54
CA GLU A 66 15.79 -7.22 10.71
C GLU A 66 15.66 -8.60 11.39
N SER A 67 14.79 -8.73 12.39
CA SER A 67 14.57 -10.00 13.10
C SER A 67 13.99 -11.12 12.21
N ILE A 68 13.23 -10.75 11.19
CA ILE A 68 12.62 -11.68 10.23
C ILE A 68 13.39 -11.77 8.90
N HIS A 69 14.53 -11.08 8.79
CA HIS A 69 15.34 -10.96 7.57
C HIS A 69 14.51 -10.48 6.37
N ASP A 70 13.68 -9.45 6.59
CA ASP A 70 12.81 -8.92 5.54
C ASP A 70 13.63 -8.32 4.39
N PRO A 71 13.41 -8.77 3.13
CA PRO A 71 14.17 -8.30 1.98
C PRO A 71 13.95 -6.81 1.68
N GLU A 72 12.83 -6.22 2.09
CA GLU A 72 12.51 -4.81 1.82
C GLU A 72 13.18 -3.85 2.84
N LEU A 73 13.89 -4.36 3.84
CA LEU A 73 14.47 -3.55 4.93
C LEU A 73 15.36 -2.41 4.42
N ASP A 74 16.23 -2.68 3.44
CA ASP A 74 17.14 -1.68 2.91
C ASP A 74 16.42 -0.59 2.11
N LEU A 75 15.29 -0.93 1.46
CA LEU A 75 14.45 0.03 0.76
C LEU A 75 13.69 0.91 1.77
N GLN A 76 13.03 0.29 2.75
CA GLN A 76 12.25 1.03 3.76
C GLN A 76 13.12 1.95 4.60
N LYS A 77 14.35 1.55 4.98
CA LYS A 77 15.34 2.44 5.62
C LYS A 77 15.62 3.72 4.82
N LYS A 78 15.69 3.63 3.49
CA LYS A 78 15.89 4.81 2.63
C LYS A 78 14.66 5.73 2.67
N GLU A 79 13.46 5.17 2.66
CA GLU A 79 12.21 5.92 2.76
C GLU A 79 12.05 6.60 4.13
N HIS A 80 12.33 5.88 5.22
CA HIS A 80 12.35 6.41 6.59
C HIS A 80 13.34 7.58 6.74
N ALA A 81 14.53 7.42 6.18
CA ALA A 81 15.54 8.47 6.19
C ALA A 81 15.08 9.71 5.40
N ALA A 82 14.44 9.52 4.24
CA ALA A 82 13.89 10.60 3.43
C ALA A 82 12.75 11.33 4.15
N PHE A 83 11.83 10.60 4.79
CA PHE A 83 10.76 11.18 5.60
C PHE A 83 11.32 11.98 6.78
N THR A 84 12.23 11.37 7.55
CA THR A 84 12.86 12.00 8.71
C THR A 84 13.57 13.29 8.32
N LYS A 85 14.30 13.28 7.20
CA LYS A 85 14.92 14.49 6.65
C LYS A 85 13.87 15.55 6.31
N LYS A 86 12.80 15.18 5.60
CA LYS A 86 11.75 16.11 5.19
C LYS A 86 11.03 16.75 6.38
N VAL A 87 10.70 15.97 7.42
CA VAL A 87 10.08 16.47 8.67
C VAL A 87 11.05 17.39 9.43
N ASN A 88 12.35 17.07 9.42
CA ASN A 88 13.36 17.92 10.08
C ASN A 88 13.59 19.25 9.36
N GLU A 89 13.48 19.27 8.04
CA GLU A 89 13.60 20.48 7.21
C GLU A 89 12.32 21.31 7.16
N PHE A 90 11.19 20.76 7.60
CA PHE A 90 9.93 21.50 7.60
C PHE A 90 9.96 22.68 8.58
N CYS A 91 9.71 23.87 8.04
CA CYS A 91 9.61 25.11 8.79
C CYS A 91 8.27 25.76 8.45
N LEU A 92 7.51 26.13 9.48
CA LEU A 92 6.26 26.86 9.31
C LEU A 92 6.54 28.28 8.79
N ASP A 93 5.85 28.68 7.73
CA ASP A 93 5.90 30.07 7.24
C ASP A 93 5.07 30.99 8.17
N THR A 94 5.73 31.72 9.05
CA THR A 94 5.06 32.65 9.97
C THR A 94 5.03 34.10 9.47
N SER A 95 5.21 34.34 8.17
CA SER A 95 5.20 35.70 7.59
C SER A 95 3.83 36.38 7.67
N SER A 96 2.75 35.60 7.59
CA SER A 96 1.38 36.01 7.90
C SER A 96 0.57 34.83 8.43
N LYS A 97 -0.65 35.08 8.94
CA LYS A 97 -1.55 34.00 9.36
C LYS A 97 -1.97 33.12 8.19
N GLU A 98 -2.20 33.72 7.04
CA GLU A 98 -2.56 33.04 5.80
C GLU A 98 -1.42 32.17 5.28
N ALA A 99 -0.19 32.69 5.31
CA ALA A 99 1.01 31.93 4.95
C ALA A 99 1.24 30.75 5.90
N ALA A 100 1.03 30.94 7.20
CA ALA A 100 1.15 29.88 8.20
C ALA A 100 0.11 28.78 7.97
N LYS A 101 -1.13 29.15 7.66
CA LYS A 101 -2.19 28.19 7.37
C LYS A 101 -1.95 27.43 6.06
N ALA A 102 -1.46 28.10 5.02
CA ALA A 102 -1.08 27.47 3.76
C ALA A 102 0.06 26.46 3.96
N SER A 103 1.15 26.89 4.61
CA SER A 103 2.31 26.04 4.95
C SER A 103 1.92 24.83 5.81
N PHE A 104 1.02 25.02 6.78
CA PHE A 104 0.47 23.93 7.58
C PHE A 104 -0.33 22.93 6.73
N ASN A 105 -1.21 23.42 5.85
CA ASN A 105 -2.00 22.54 4.98
C ASN A 105 -1.11 21.76 4.00
N GLU A 106 -0.05 22.37 3.46
CA GLU A 106 0.95 21.68 2.65
C GLU A 106 1.65 20.57 3.44
N CYS A 107 1.98 20.83 4.71
CA CYS A 107 2.51 19.81 5.62
C CYS A 107 1.54 18.63 5.76
N ILE A 108 0.27 18.90 6.07
CA ILE A 108 -0.76 17.87 6.21
C ILE A 108 -0.90 17.06 4.92
N SER A 109 -0.98 17.72 3.76
CA SER A 109 -1.08 17.04 2.47
C SER A 109 0.14 16.16 2.19
N PHE A 110 1.34 16.62 2.53
CA PHE A 110 2.55 15.80 2.43
C PHE A 110 2.48 14.57 3.35
N LEU A 111 2.14 14.77 4.63
CA LEU A 111 2.12 13.71 5.64
C LEU A 111 1.11 12.63 5.29
N VAL A 112 -0.10 13.02 4.90
CA VAL A 112 -1.16 12.10 4.49
C VAL A 112 -0.72 11.30 3.29
N ARG A 113 -0.22 11.97 2.25
CA ARG A 113 0.21 11.27 1.03
C ARG A 113 1.34 10.29 1.33
N TRP A 114 2.34 10.71 2.11
CA TRP A 114 3.45 9.85 2.49
C TRP A 114 2.97 8.66 3.32
N LEU A 115 2.10 8.90 4.29
CA LEU A 115 1.61 7.88 5.21
C LEU A 115 0.78 6.83 4.48
N TYR A 116 -0.19 7.24 3.66
CA TYR A 116 -1.00 6.29 2.88
C TYR A 116 -0.11 5.51 1.91
N HIS A 117 0.82 6.17 1.23
CA HIS A 117 1.75 5.49 0.34
C HIS A 117 2.62 4.47 1.08
N HIS A 118 3.27 4.89 2.17
CA HIS A 118 4.22 4.03 2.89
C HIS A 118 3.52 2.88 3.60
N ILE A 119 2.47 3.15 4.39
CA ILE A 119 1.75 2.09 5.10
C ILE A 119 1.12 1.11 4.11
N LEU A 120 0.42 1.60 3.09
CA LEU A 120 -0.36 0.74 2.19
C LEU A 120 0.47 0.07 1.10
N SER A 121 1.63 0.62 0.73
CA SER A 121 2.48 0.03 -0.31
C SER A 121 3.71 -0.69 0.24
N ASN A 122 4.16 -0.38 1.46
CA ASN A 122 5.39 -0.93 2.02
C ASN A 122 5.11 -1.70 3.32
N ASP A 123 4.56 -1.07 4.35
CA ASP A 123 4.48 -1.68 5.69
C ASP A 123 3.53 -2.88 5.70
N MET A 124 2.48 -2.84 4.87
CA MET A 124 1.58 -3.97 4.62
C MET A 124 2.28 -5.26 4.20
N MET A 125 3.54 -5.21 3.78
CA MET A 125 4.30 -6.34 3.25
C MET A 125 5.32 -6.91 4.21
N ILE A 126 5.54 -6.22 5.33
CA ILE A 126 6.46 -6.66 6.37
C ILE A 126 6.10 -8.07 6.82
N GLY A 127 7.03 -9.01 6.67
CA GLY A 127 6.86 -10.41 7.03
C GLY A 127 5.98 -11.24 6.09
N LYS A 128 5.45 -10.65 5.01
CA LYS A 128 4.64 -11.36 4.01
C LYS A 128 5.48 -11.84 2.81
N MET A 129 6.65 -11.25 2.58
CA MET A 129 7.61 -11.68 1.56
C MET A 129 8.51 -12.84 2.05
N CYS A 130 8.74 -12.93 3.37
CA CYS A 130 9.63 -13.93 3.98
C CYS A 130 9.04 -15.35 4.06
N THR A 131 7.78 -15.59 3.68
CA THR A 131 7.30 -16.96 3.45
C THR A 131 7.94 -17.45 2.15
N PRO A 132 8.92 -18.37 2.20
CA PRO A 132 9.52 -18.87 0.98
C PRO A 132 8.42 -19.66 0.26
N VAL A 133 8.00 -19.18 -0.91
CA VAL A 133 7.38 -20.05 -1.94
C VAL A 133 8.43 -21.04 -2.49
N ASN A 134 9.69 -20.93 -2.05
CA ASN A 134 10.78 -21.78 -2.48
C ASN A 134 11.28 -22.70 -1.34
N LYS A 135 10.77 -23.93 -1.32
CA LYS A 135 11.52 -25.16 -0.97
C LYS A 135 10.74 -26.40 -1.39
N GLU A 136 10.92 -26.81 -2.65
CA GLU A 136 10.85 -28.18 -3.21
C GLU A 136 9.73 -29.18 -2.83
N ASN A 137 8.78 -28.89 -1.95
CA ASN A 137 7.63 -29.72 -1.63
C ASN A 137 6.65 -28.90 -0.78
N GLU A 138 5.80 -28.10 -1.40
CA GLU A 138 4.43 -27.87 -0.96
C GLU A 138 3.71 -27.09 -2.06
N SER A 139 2.52 -27.57 -2.42
CA SER A 139 1.58 -26.86 -3.29
C SER A 139 1.50 -25.40 -2.88
N SER A 140 1.30 -24.49 -3.84
CA SER A 140 0.93 -23.08 -3.67
C SER A 140 -0.40 -22.88 -2.93
N ALA A 141 -0.73 -23.77 -2.01
CA ALA A 141 -1.99 -23.88 -1.33
C ALA A 141 -1.99 -23.06 -0.05
N ASP A 142 -3.06 -22.30 0.18
CA ASP A 142 -3.41 -21.85 1.52
C ASP A 142 -3.71 -23.06 2.44
N ALA A 143 -3.98 -22.82 3.73
CA ALA A 143 -4.26 -23.87 4.73
C ALA A 143 -5.42 -24.83 4.34
N ASP A 144 -6.19 -24.49 3.30
CA ASP A 144 -7.29 -25.28 2.71
C ASP A 144 -6.91 -26.01 1.41
N GLY A 145 -5.65 -25.99 0.97
CA GLY A 145 -5.22 -26.70 -0.24
C GLY A 145 -5.37 -25.91 -1.54
N LYS A 146 -5.65 -24.59 -1.52
CA LYS A 146 -5.96 -23.80 -2.73
C LYS A 146 -4.85 -22.87 -3.18
N LYS A 147 -4.50 -22.93 -4.47
CA LYS A 147 -3.54 -22.05 -5.17
C LYS A 147 -3.68 -20.58 -4.70
N LEU A 148 -2.56 -19.98 -4.28
CA LEU A 148 -2.42 -18.61 -3.77
C LEU A 148 -3.02 -17.57 -4.73
N PHE A 149 -2.94 -17.85 -6.03
CA PHE A 149 -3.36 -16.99 -7.13
C PHE A 149 -4.77 -17.29 -7.67
N THR A 150 -5.57 -18.09 -6.98
CA THR A 150 -6.93 -18.42 -7.45
C THR A 150 -7.99 -17.52 -6.84
N PHE A 151 -8.78 -16.87 -7.70
CA PHE A 151 -10.01 -16.22 -7.28
C PHE A 151 -11.02 -17.26 -6.77
N THR A 152 -11.54 -17.05 -5.56
CA THR A 152 -12.51 -17.95 -4.92
C THR A 152 -13.68 -17.16 -4.36
N ASP A 153 -14.74 -17.85 -3.93
CA ASP A 153 -15.92 -17.21 -3.33
C ASP A 153 -15.60 -16.29 -2.13
N LYS A 154 -14.44 -16.47 -1.47
CA LYS A 154 -14.00 -15.61 -0.38
C LYS A 154 -13.78 -14.15 -0.82
N TYR A 155 -13.39 -13.94 -2.08
CA TYR A 155 -13.11 -12.63 -2.68
C TYR A 155 -14.32 -11.98 -3.36
N LYS A 156 -15.47 -12.64 -3.42
CA LYS A 156 -16.67 -12.04 -4.00
C LYS A 156 -17.18 -10.87 -3.16
N THR A 157 -17.37 -9.73 -3.81
CA THR A 157 -18.01 -8.52 -3.30
C THR A 157 -19.53 -8.61 -3.45
N GLY A 158 -20.02 -9.40 -4.42
CA GLY A 158 -21.43 -9.45 -4.80
C GLY A 158 -21.81 -8.40 -5.84
N ILE A 159 -20.84 -7.66 -6.37
CA ILE A 159 -21.00 -6.74 -7.50
C ILE A 159 -20.41 -7.44 -8.73
N GLU A 160 -21.26 -7.86 -9.66
CA GLU A 160 -20.88 -8.80 -10.72
C GLU A 160 -19.69 -8.34 -11.58
N PHE A 161 -19.67 -7.08 -12.02
CA PHE A 161 -18.58 -6.58 -12.87
C PHE A 161 -17.25 -6.46 -12.09
N ILE A 162 -17.29 -6.00 -10.84
CA ILE A 162 -16.12 -5.97 -9.94
C ILE A 162 -15.58 -7.38 -9.69
N ASP A 163 -16.47 -8.36 -9.46
CA ASP A 163 -16.07 -9.75 -9.24
C ASP A 163 -15.41 -10.38 -10.49
N GLU A 164 -15.83 -9.99 -11.70
CA GLU A 164 -15.18 -10.42 -12.95
C GLU A 164 -13.84 -9.70 -13.20
N GLU A 165 -13.72 -8.42 -12.84
CA GLU A 165 -12.44 -7.70 -12.87
C GLU A 165 -11.43 -8.28 -11.89
N HIS A 166 -11.86 -8.57 -10.65
CA HIS A 166 -11.02 -9.27 -9.68
C HIS A 166 -10.52 -10.61 -10.23
N LYS A 167 -11.41 -11.44 -10.81
CA LYS A 167 -10.97 -12.69 -11.46
C LYS A 167 -9.86 -12.45 -12.47
N ARG A 168 -10.02 -11.46 -13.35
CA ARG A 168 -9.03 -11.19 -14.39
C ARG A 168 -7.70 -10.70 -13.80
N LEU A 169 -7.72 -9.91 -12.72
CA LEU A 169 -6.50 -9.55 -12.00
C LEU A 169 -5.80 -10.80 -11.43
N PHE A 170 -6.53 -11.70 -10.77
CA PHE A 170 -5.97 -12.97 -10.29
C PHE A 170 -5.40 -13.83 -11.42
N GLU A 171 -6.06 -13.88 -12.59
CA GLU A 171 -5.55 -14.59 -13.77
C GLU A 171 -4.23 -14.00 -14.28
N ILE A 172 -4.11 -12.68 -14.42
CA ILE A 172 -2.86 -12.03 -14.88
C ILE A 172 -1.71 -12.32 -13.89
N ILE A 173 -2.00 -12.31 -12.59
CA ILE A 173 -1.01 -12.64 -11.55
C ILE A 173 -0.60 -14.12 -11.63
N ASP A 174 -1.55 -15.06 -11.81
CA ASP A 174 -1.26 -16.49 -11.99
C ASP A 174 -0.43 -16.73 -13.26
N GLU A 175 -0.76 -16.08 -14.38
CA GLU A 175 0.00 -16.12 -15.63
C GLU A 175 1.45 -15.65 -15.42
N THR A 176 1.64 -14.56 -14.66
CA THR A 176 2.96 -14.02 -14.31
C THR A 176 3.75 -15.00 -13.44
N TYR A 177 3.10 -15.57 -12.43
CA TYR A 177 3.71 -16.55 -11.54
C TYR A 177 4.17 -17.82 -12.28
N GLU A 178 3.30 -18.41 -13.10
CA GLU A 178 3.61 -19.61 -13.87
C GLU A 178 4.77 -19.35 -14.85
N LEU A 179 4.79 -18.17 -15.49
CA LEU A 179 5.90 -17.76 -16.36
C LEU A 179 7.22 -17.67 -15.59
N ILE A 180 7.25 -17.09 -14.39
CA ILE A 180 8.47 -17.03 -13.54
C ILE A 180 8.97 -18.44 -13.21
N HIS A 181 8.08 -19.41 -13.00
CA HIS A 181 8.43 -20.80 -12.62
C HIS A 181 8.71 -21.74 -13.82
N ASP A 182 8.49 -21.31 -15.05
CA ASP A 182 8.76 -22.14 -16.23
C ASP A 182 10.27 -22.29 -16.50
N HIS A 183 10.92 -23.31 -15.96
CA HIS A 183 12.37 -23.53 -16.15
C HIS A 183 12.81 -23.81 -17.61
N PHE A 184 11.87 -23.95 -18.56
CA PHE A 184 12.16 -24.27 -19.95
C PHE A 184 12.26 -23.04 -20.86
N ILE A 185 11.74 -21.88 -20.43
CA ILE A 185 11.84 -20.63 -21.18
C ILE A 185 13.14 -19.90 -20.80
N HIS A 186 14.08 -19.83 -21.75
CA HIS A 186 15.21 -18.91 -21.69
C HIS A 186 14.74 -17.52 -22.12
N ASP A 187 15.18 -16.48 -21.41
CA ASP A 187 14.88 -15.08 -21.70
C ASP A 187 13.38 -14.74 -21.58
N LYS A 188 12.89 -14.74 -20.33
CA LYS A 188 11.49 -14.46 -19.99
C LYS A 188 11.18 -12.97 -19.84
N TYR A 189 12.20 -12.13 -19.89
CA TYR A 189 12.12 -10.74 -19.46
C TYR A 189 11.04 -9.96 -20.22
N ASP A 190 11.08 -9.98 -21.55
CA ASP A 190 10.09 -9.28 -22.37
C ASP A 190 8.64 -9.75 -22.09
N GLN A 191 8.46 -11.04 -21.80
CA GLN A 191 7.15 -11.61 -21.50
C GLN A 191 6.66 -11.20 -20.11
N ILE A 192 7.55 -11.21 -19.12
CA ILE A 192 7.26 -10.73 -17.75
C ILE A 192 6.92 -9.24 -17.79
N MET A 193 7.69 -8.44 -18.53
CA MET A 193 7.43 -7.02 -18.70
C MET A 193 6.07 -6.79 -19.35
N SER A 194 5.73 -7.54 -20.39
CA SER A 194 4.41 -7.45 -21.01
C SER A 194 3.27 -7.84 -20.06
N LEU A 195 3.48 -8.77 -19.13
CA LEU A 195 2.50 -9.15 -18.12
C LEU A 195 2.38 -8.10 -17.00
N LEU A 196 3.49 -7.49 -16.58
CA LEU A 196 3.48 -6.39 -15.62
C LEU A 196 2.78 -5.15 -16.18
N ASP A 197 3.02 -4.82 -17.45
CA ASP A 197 2.29 -3.73 -18.13
C ASP A 197 0.80 -4.05 -18.22
N GLN A 198 0.43 -5.29 -18.59
CA GLN A 198 -0.97 -5.72 -18.58
C GLN A 198 -1.61 -5.64 -17.20
N LEU A 199 -0.89 -6.05 -16.15
CA LEU A 199 -1.37 -5.98 -14.77
C LEU A 199 -1.62 -4.53 -14.37
N LYS A 200 -0.68 -3.63 -14.68
CA LYS A 200 -0.80 -2.21 -14.40
C LYS A 200 -2.02 -1.61 -15.12
N ASP A 201 -2.10 -1.77 -16.44
CA ASP A 201 -3.20 -1.22 -17.24
C ASP A 201 -4.57 -1.75 -16.75
N TYR A 202 -4.63 -3.05 -16.42
CA TYR A 202 -5.88 -3.66 -15.96
C TYR A 202 -6.23 -3.25 -14.53
N THR A 203 -5.24 -3.00 -13.68
CA THR A 203 -5.47 -2.48 -12.33
C THR A 203 -5.99 -1.04 -12.37
N GLU A 204 -5.40 -0.18 -13.21
CA GLU A 204 -5.89 1.19 -13.41
C GLU A 204 -7.33 1.19 -13.92
N PHE A 205 -7.66 0.30 -14.86
CA PHE A 205 -9.02 0.11 -15.35
C PHE A 205 -9.99 -0.33 -14.24
N HIS A 206 -9.63 -1.37 -13.49
CA HIS A 206 -10.48 -1.90 -12.41
C HIS A 206 -10.76 -0.86 -11.32
N PHE A 207 -9.72 -0.18 -10.82
CA PHE A 207 -9.90 0.87 -9.81
C PHE A 207 -10.75 2.03 -10.33
N HIS A 208 -10.64 2.38 -11.61
CA HIS A 208 -11.50 3.39 -12.20
C HIS A 208 -12.98 2.97 -12.15
N ASP A 209 -13.30 1.75 -12.58
CA ASP A 209 -14.68 1.25 -12.62
C ASP A 209 -15.27 1.08 -11.20
N GLU A 210 -14.47 0.60 -10.25
CA GLU A 210 -14.84 0.52 -8.83
C GLU A 210 -15.10 1.91 -8.23
N GLU A 211 -14.20 2.88 -8.44
CA GLU A 211 -14.36 4.24 -7.93
C GLU A 211 -15.59 4.94 -8.53
N GLU A 212 -15.85 4.79 -9.83
CA GLU A 212 -17.06 5.30 -10.48
C GLU A 212 -18.32 4.67 -9.90
N TYR A 213 -18.27 3.37 -9.60
CA TYR A 213 -19.38 2.70 -8.92
C TYR A 213 -19.61 3.27 -7.52
N MET A 214 -18.57 3.39 -6.72
CA MET A 214 -18.61 3.95 -5.37
C MET A 214 -19.13 5.40 -5.36
N LYS A 215 -18.69 6.23 -6.33
CA LYS A 215 -19.25 7.56 -6.56
C LYS A 215 -20.75 7.49 -6.85
N SER A 216 -21.18 6.55 -7.69
CA SER A 216 -22.60 6.40 -8.08
C SER A 216 -23.53 6.05 -6.91
N ILE A 217 -23.00 5.43 -5.85
CA ILE A 217 -23.74 5.08 -4.63
C ILE A 217 -23.47 6.03 -3.45
N ASN A 218 -22.68 7.09 -3.65
CA ASN A 218 -22.24 8.02 -2.60
C ASN A 218 -21.57 7.31 -1.41
N TYR A 219 -20.72 6.31 -1.71
CA TYR A 219 -20.04 5.54 -0.68
C TYR A 219 -19.08 6.44 0.13
N GLN A 220 -19.24 6.42 1.45
CA GLN A 220 -18.51 7.32 2.35
C GLN A 220 -17.01 7.03 2.42
N GLY A 221 -16.60 5.77 2.17
CA GLY A 221 -15.19 5.35 2.20
C GLY A 221 -14.40 5.62 0.91
N LEU A 222 -14.98 6.34 -0.06
CA LEU A 222 -14.35 6.57 -1.37
C LEU A 222 -12.96 7.20 -1.26
N GLU A 223 -12.81 8.28 -0.51
CA GLU A 223 -11.53 8.98 -0.40
C GLU A 223 -10.40 8.07 0.13
N ALA A 224 -10.71 7.18 1.07
CA ALA A 224 -9.72 6.26 1.63
C ALA A 224 -9.31 5.19 0.61
N GLN A 225 -10.26 4.61 -0.14
CA GLN A 225 -9.93 3.64 -1.19
C GLN A 225 -9.17 4.30 -2.36
N GLN A 226 -9.52 5.52 -2.77
CA GLN A 226 -8.77 6.24 -3.80
C GLN A 226 -7.29 6.44 -3.42
N LEU A 227 -7.02 6.70 -2.13
CA LEU A 227 -5.65 6.80 -1.63
C LEU A 227 -4.93 5.44 -1.65
N ALA A 228 -5.63 4.35 -1.32
CA ALA A 228 -5.09 3.00 -1.40
C ALA A 228 -4.76 2.61 -2.85
N HIS A 229 -5.69 2.83 -3.78
CA HIS A 229 -5.52 2.58 -5.21
C HIS A 229 -4.34 3.37 -5.78
N ALA A 230 -4.27 4.67 -5.48
CA ALA A 230 -3.17 5.52 -5.93
C ALA A 230 -1.82 5.03 -5.39
N SER A 231 -1.77 4.55 -4.15
CA SER A 231 -0.55 4.01 -3.54
C SER A 231 -0.10 2.71 -4.22
N PHE A 232 -1.04 1.83 -4.56
CA PHE A 232 -0.75 0.59 -5.28
C PHE A 232 -0.24 0.86 -6.71
N ILE A 233 -0.89 1.77 -7.44
CA ILE A 233 -0.43 2.19 -8.77
C ILE A 233 0.95 2.84 -8.70
N ASP A 234 1.22 3.69 -7.71
CA ASP A 234 2.55 4.31 -7.53
C ASP A 234 3.62 3.24 -7.28
N LYS A 235 3.33 2.21 -6.47
CA LYS A 235 4.25 1.08 -6.29
C LYS A 235 4.50 0.37 -7.63
N LEU A 236 3.46 0.08 -8.41
CA LEU A 236 3.60 -0.54 -9.73
C LEU A 236 4.44 0.29 -10.71
N VAL A 237 4.33 1.61 -10.68
CA VAL A 237 5.10 2.53 -11.53
C VAL A 237 6.55 2.67 -11.08
N ASN A 238 6.81 2.60 -9.77
CA ASN A 238 8.14 2.77 -9.18
C ASN A 238 8.92 1.46 -9.02
N ILE A 239 8.40 0.33 -9.51
CA ILE A 239 9.18 -0.89 -9.70
C ILE A 239 10.35 -0.54 -10.62
N ASP A 240 11.56 -0.51 -10.07
CA ASP A 240 12.76 -0.16 -10.83
C ASP A 240 13.17 -1.34 -11.73
N ILE A 241 12.61 -1.32 -12.93
CA ILE A 241 12.86 -2.30 -13.98
C ILE A 241 14.32 -2.24 -14.46
N HIS A 242 15.02 -1.12 -14.28
CA HIS A 242 16.43 -0.99 -14.67
C HIS A 242 17.38 -1.63 -13.67
N GLU A 243 16.99 -1.77 -12.40
CA GLU A 243 17.74 -2.60 -11.44
C GLU A 243 17.69 -4.08 -11.83
N LEU A 244 16.59 -4.55 -12.43
CA LEU A 244 16.46 -5.96 -12.88
C LEU A 244 17.50 -6.36 -13.93
N GLU A 245 17.83 -5.47 -14.87
CA GLU A 245 18.85 -5.70 -15.90
C GLU A 245 20.27 -5.77 -15.31
N ALA A 246 20.49 -5.19 -14.13
CA ALA A 246 21.77 -5.24 -13.42
C ALA A 246 21.89 -6.44 -12.47
N MET A 247 20.79 -7.17 -12.24
CA MET A 247 20.65 -8.26 -11.27
C MET A 247 20.70 -9.65 -11.94
N ASP A 248 21.77 -9.96 -12.67
CA ASP A 248 21.94 -11.24 -13.41
C ASP A 248 21.66 -12.50 -12.55
N ASP A 249 21.99 -12.49 -11.25
CA ASP A 249 21.82 -13.66 -10.36
C ASP A 249 20.56 -13.61 -9.46
N ASN A 250 19.83 -12.47 -9.40
CA ASN A 250 18.71 -12.27 -8.45
C ASN A 250 17.36 -11.87 -9.09
N GLN A 251 17.29 -11.73 -10.42
CA GLN A 251 16.07 -11.32 -11.14
C GLN A 251 14.86 -12.20 -10.81
N GLN A 252 15.04 -13.53 -10.76
CA GLN A 252 13.95 -14.46 -10.47
C GLN A 252 13.37 -14.27 -9.07
N GLN A 253 14.22 -13.99 -8.07
CA GLN A 253 13.77 -13.77 -6.70
C GLN A 253 13.01 -12.45 -6.57
N TYR A 254 13.52 -11.37 -7.18
CA TYR A 254 12.81 -10.09 -7.20
C TYR A 254 11.42 -10.19 -7.82
N LEU A 255 11.32 -10.88 -8.95
CA LEU A 255 10.03 -11.07 -9.64
C LEU A 255 9.05 -11.91 -8.81
N LEU A 256 9.56 -12.92 -8.11
CA LEU A 256 8.76 -13.72 -7.19
C LEU A 256 8.25 -12.86 -6.03
N ASP A 257 9.12 -12.05 -5.44
CA ASP A 257 8.78 -11.12 -4.37
C ASP A 257 7.71 -10.14 -4.87
N LEU A 258 7.89 -9.55 -6.04
CA LEU A 258 6.91 -8.67 -6.67
C LEU A 258 5.55 -9.35 -6.89
N VAL A 259 5.50 -10.57 -7.43
CA VAL A 259 4.23 -11.28 -7.61
C VAL A 259 3.56 -11.60 -6.28
N ASN A 260 4.34 -11.97 -5.26
CA ASN A 260 3.84 -12.19 -3.90
C ASN A 260 3.28 -10.90 -3.29
N PHE A 261 3.94 -9.77 -3.51
CA PHE A 261 3.43 -8.44 -3.14
C PHE A 261 2.06 -8.19 -3.75
N LEU A 262 1.94 -8.36 -5.07
CA LEU A 262 0.73 -8.04 -5.84
C LEU A 262 -0.47 -8.87 -5.37
N VAL A 263 -0.29 -10.19 -5.26
CA VAL A 263 -1.37 -11.09 -4.81
C VAL A 263 -1.76 -10.82 -3.37
N THR A 264 -0.78 -10.55 -2.49
CA THR A 264 -1.02 -10.33 -1.07
C THR A 264 -1.75 -9.02 -0.83
N TRP A 265 -1.34 -7.97 -1.53
CA TRP A 265 -2.00 -6.68 -1.48
C TRP A 265 -3.43 -6.79 -1.98
N LEU A 266 -3.64 -7.32 -3.19
CA LEU A 266 -4.96 -7.44 -3.80
C LEU A 266 -5.90 -8.28 -2.94
N ALA A 267 -5.45 -9.44 -2.46
CA ALA A 267 -6.27 -10.29 -1.59
C ALA A 267 -6.65 -9.58 -0.28
N SER A 268 -5.71 -8.84 0.32
CA SER A 268 -5.97 -8.09 1.56
C SER A 268 -6.94 -6.93 1.30
N HIS A 269 -6.76 -6.21 0.20
CA HIS A 269 -7.61 -5.08 -0.20
C HIS A 269 -9.05 -5.53 -0.43
N ILE A 270 -9.27 -6.60 -1.20
CA ILE A 270 -10.61 -7.13 -1.45
C ILE A 270 -11.30 -7.52 -0.15
N LEU A 271 -10.60 -8.23 0.74
CA LEU A 271 -11.16 -8.70 2.00
C LEU A 271 -11.40 -7.57 3.01
N GLY A 272 -10.54 -6.54 3.00
CA GLY A 272 -10.53 -5.42 3.95
C GLY A 272 -11.38 -4.23 3.54
N ALA A 273 -11.47 -3.94 2.24
CA ALA A 273 -12.10 -2.76 1.66
C ALA A 273 -13.27 -3.12 0.74
N ASP A 274 -13.03 -3.80 -0.37
CA ASP A 274 -13.99 -3.91 -1.49
C ASP A 274 -15.26 -4.65 -1.08
N LYS A 275 -15.12 -5.67 -0.21
CA LYS A 275 -16.28 -6.39 0.36
C LYS A 275 -17.19 -5.52 1.24
N LYS A 276 -16.75 -4.33 1.66
CA LYS A 276 -17.59 -3.36 2.39
C LYS A 276 -18.43 -2.51 1.43
N ILE A 277 -18.09 -2.47 0.15
CA ILE A 277 -18.86 -1.74 -0.86
C ILE A 277 -20.23 -2.43 -0.99
N PRO A 278 -21.34 -1.70 -0.77
CA PRO A 278 -22.65 -2.30 -0.82
C PRO A 278 -23.05 -2.57 -2.28
N ALA A 279 -23.42 -3.82 -2.57
CA ALA A 279 -24.04 -4.14 -3.84
C ALA A 279 -25.37 -3.37 -4.00
N LYS A 280 -25.55 -2.67 -5.11
CA LYS A 280 -26.81 -2.04 -5.49
C LYS A 280 -27.93 -3.08 -5.38
N PRO A 281 -29.06 -2.75 -4.72
CA PRO A 281 -30.20 -3.64 -4.72
C PRO A 281 -30.60 -3.89 -6.17
N ALA A 282 -30.74 -5.16 -6.55
CA ALA A 282 -31.30 -5.51 -7.85
C ALA A 282 -32.64 -4.77 -8.01
N ASP A 283 -32.77 -3.97 -9.07
CA ASP A 283 -34.03 -3.32 -9.41
C ASP A 283 -35.10 -4.41 -9.52
N LYS A 284 -36.05 -4.39 -8.56
CA LYS A 284 -37.19 -5.31 -8.52
C LYS A 284 -38.32 -4.82 -9.43
#